data_AF-A0A2V6QZU2-F1
#
_entry.id   AF-A0A2V6QZU2-F1
#
_cell.length_a   1.000
_cell.length_b   1.000
_cell.length_c   1.000
_cell.angle_alpha   90.00
_cell.angle_beta   90.00
_cell.angle_gamma   90.00
#
_symmetry.space_group_name_H-M   'P 1'
#
loop_
_entity.id
_entity.type
_entity.pdbx_description
1 polymer ?
#
loop_
_entity_poly.entity_id
_entity_poly.type
_entity_poly.pdbx_seq_one_letter_code
_entity_poly.pdbx_strand_id
1 'polypeptide(L)'
;MGRVPAPLGRAVSNAAQEGAVAQGDAVILLDTHAWLWLGLEPRRLSAAAITHAIGTGGLAIASISLWETALLITAGRLLPLGTEEAWLRALVDRSGVVVKQTTPAIALLSAHWPADFPRDPADRVIAASARAEGLPLVTSDARLRRSRLVETVW
;
A
#
# COMPACT_ATOMS: atom_id res chain seq x y z
N MET A 1 -47.43 18.68 39.20
CA MET A 1 -47.29 17.85 37.98
C MET A 1 -45.90 18.13 37.43
N GLY A 2 -44.99 17.15 37.44
CA GLY A 2 -43.59 17.32 37.03
C GLY A 2 -42.65 16.38 37.80
N ARG A 3 -42.69 15.08 37.48
CA ARG A 3 -41.72 14.09 38.00
C ARG A 3 -40.47 14.12 37.11
N VAL A 4 -39.32 14.33 37.72
CA VAL A 4 -38.00 14.07 37.14
C VAL A 4 -37.78 12.55 37.10
N PRO A 5 -37.36 11.93 35.99
CA PRO A 5 -37.01 10.52 36.00
C PRO A 5 -35.60 10.31 36.56
N ALA A 6 -35.45 9.27 37.39
CA ALA A 6 -34.19 8.80 37.95
C ALA A 6 -33.25 8.23 36.87
N PRO A 7 -31.92 8.23 37.05
CA PRO A 7 -31.00 7.63 36.09
C PRO A 7 -31.06 6.10 36.17
N LEU A 8 -31.23 5.48 35.00
CA LEU A 8 -31.12 4.05 34.82
C LEU A 8 -29.63 3.67 34.66
N GLY A 9 -29.17 2.78 35.54
CA GLY A 9 -28.51 1.56 35.11
C GLY A 9 -27.05 1.62 34.64
N ARG A 10 -26.20 1.15 35.55
CA ARG A 10 -25.22 0.06 35.33
C ARG A 10 -23.88 0.47 34.73
N ALA A 11 -22.89 0.48 35.62
CA ALA A 11 -21.48 0.34 35.27
C ALA A 11 -21.29 -0.92 34.42
N VAL A 12 -20.81 -0.76 33.19
CA VAL A 12 -20.26 -1.86 32.41
C VAL A 12 -18.76 -1.88 32.71
N SER A 13 -18.39 -2.88 33.51
CA SER A 13 -16.99 -3.27 33.72
C SER A 13 -16.36 -3.60 32.38
N ASN A 14 -15.34 -2.85 31.96
CA ASN A 14 -14.57 -3.17 30.78
C ASN A 14 -13.36 -4.01 31.19
N ALA A 15 -13.61 -5.28 31.43
CA ALA A 15 -12.59 -6.32 31.52
C ALA A 15 -12.96 -7.40 30.51
N ALA A 16 -12.48 -7.26 29.28
CA ALA A 16 -12.44 -8.37 28.34
C ALA A 16 -11.30 -8.14 27.34
N GLN A 17 -10.22 -8.86 27.62
CA GLN A 17 -9.45 -9.66 26.68
C GLN A 17 -8.64 -8.90 25.60
N GLU A 18 -7.36 -8.72 25.92
CA GLU A 18 -6.27 -8.85 24.96
C GLU A 18 -6.37 -10.22 24.27
N GLY A 19 -7.08 -10.24 23.14
CA GLY A 19 -7.03 -11.33 22.19
C GLY A 19 -5.74 -11.23 21.39
N ALA A 20 -4.87 -12.23 21.52
CA ALA A 20 -3.79 -12.46 20.59
C ALA A 20 -4.36 -12.46 19.16
N VAL A 21 -3.96 -11.47 18.37
CA VAL A 21 -4.28 -11.42 16.94
C VAL A 21 -3.58 -12.62 16.31
N ALA A 22 -4.35 -13.64 15.93
CA ALA A 22 -3.86 -14.69 15.05
C ALA A 22 -3.32 -13.98 13.81
N GLN A 23 -2.01 -14.13 13.56
CA GLN A 23 -1.32 -13.55 12.43
C GLN A 23 -1.81 -14.24 11.16
N GLY A 24 -2.97 -13.81 10.67
CA GLY A 24 -3.39 -14.08 9.30
C GLY A 24 -2.36 -13.46 8.38
N ASP A 25 -1.95 -14.20 7.35
CA ASP A 25 -0.89 -13.78 6.42
C ASP A 25 -1.15 -12.34 5.96
N ALA A 26 -0.30 -11.39 6.40
CA ALA A 26 -0.56 -9.97 6.21
C ALA A 26 -0.40 -9.61 4.74
N VAL A 27 -1.32 -8.81 4.17
CA VAL A 27 -1.19 -8.28 2.81
C VAL A 27 -0.06 -7.24 2.78
N ILE A 28 0.72 -7.20 1.69
CA ILE A 28 1.80 -6.21 1.53
C ILE A 28 1.58 -5.31 0.32
N LEU A 29 1.94 -4.02 0.43
CA LEU A 29 1.86 -3.06 -0.66
C LEU A 29 3.20 -3.01 -1.40
N LEU A 30 3.17 -3.20 -2.71
CA LEU A 30 4.32 -3.01 -3.59
C LEU A 30 4.33 -1.57 -4.11
N ASP A 31 5.50 -0.94 -4.04
CA ASP A 31 5.81 0.25 -4.83
C ASP A 31 5.78 -0.09 -6.34
N THR A 32 5.60 0.90 -7.21
CA THR A 32 5.50 0.73 -8.67
C THR A 32 6.69 -0.02 -9.22
N HIS A 33 7.92 0.36 -8.87
CA HIS A 33 9.11 -0.34 -9.35
C HIS A 33 9.20 -1.77 -8.82
N ALA A 34 8.82 -2.02 -7.57
CA ALA A 34 8.80 -3.36 -7.01
C ALA A 34 7.78 -4.26 -7.73
N TRP A 35 6.60 -3.72 -8.04
CA TRP A 35 5.58 -4.40 -8.83
C TRP A 35 6.05 -4.71 -10.26
N LEU A 36 6.65 -3.73 -10.93
CA LEU A 36 7.22 -3.93 -12.27
C LEU A 36 8.31 -5.00 -12.27
N TRP A 37 9.21 -4.99 -11.28
CA TRP A 37 10.25 -6.02 -11.17
C TRP A 37 9.67 -7.39 -10.86
N LEU A 38 8.66 -7.47 -9.99
CA LEU A 38 7.97 -8.74 -9.76
C LEU A 38 7.42 -9.33 -11.07
N GLY A 39 6.85 -8.49 -11.93
CA GLY A 39 6.23 -8.93 -13.18
C GLY A 39 7.18 -9.11 -14.38
N LEU A 40 8.37 -8.48 -14.35
CA LEU A 40 9.25 -8.36 -15.53
C LEU A 40 10.69 -8.82 -15.25
N GLU A 41 11.24 -8.51 -14.08
CA GLU A 41 12.63 -8.78 -13.71
C GLU A 41 12.78 -9.16 -12.22
N PRO A 42 12.26 -10.31 -11.75
CA PRO A 42 12.18 -10.62 -10.32
C PRO A 42 13.53 -10.63 -9.59
N ARG A 43 14.63 -10.83 -10.34
CA ARG A 43 16.01 -10.81 -9.82
C ARG A 43 16.43 -9.44 -9.27
N ARG A 44 15.70 -8.37 -9.58
CA ARG A 44 15.95 -7.01 -9.05
C ARG A 44 15.34 -6.80 -7.67
N LEU A 45 14.42 -7.67 -7.24
CA LEU A 45 13.91 -7.70 -5.88
C LEU A 45 14.97 -8.30 -4.95
N SER A 46 15.03 -7.80 -3.73
CA SER A 46 15.86 -8.41 -2.70
C SER A 46 15.28 -9.73 -2.21
N ALA A 47 16.09 -10.52 -1.51
CA ALA A 47 15.63 -11.74 -0.87
C ALA A 47 14.47 -11.46 0.12
N ALA A 48 14.55 -10.37 0.91
CA ALA A 48 13.51 -10.01 1.86
C ALA A 48 12.18 -9.65 1.16
N ALA A 49 12.25 -8.88 0.07
CA ALA A 49 11.08 -8.52 -0.73
C ALA A 49 10.44 -9.76 -1.38
N ILE A 50 11.24 -10.69 -1.90
CA ILE A 50 10.76 -11.97 -2.46
C ILE A 50 10.12 -12.83 -1.38
N THR A 51 10.78 -13.00 -0.23
CA THR A 51 10.25 -13.80 0.88
C THR A 51 8.93 -13.24 1.39
N HIS A 52 8.81 -11.92 1.55
CA HIS A 52 7.52 -11.32 1.89
C HIS A 52 6.51 -11.54 0.79
N ALA A 53 6.84 -11.23 -0.48
CA ALA A 53 5.89 -11.37 -1.57
C ALA A 53 5.33 -12.80 -1.73
N ILE A 54 6.14 -13.82 -1.43
CA ILE A 54 5.74 -15.24 -1.45
C ILE A 54 5.04 -15.67 -0.16
N GLY A 55 5.40 -15.10 0.99
CA GLY A 55 4.92 -15.50 2.32
C GLY A 55 3.74 -14.69 2.87
N THR A 56 3.32 -13.62 2.19
CA THR A 56 2.20 -12.75 2.60
C THR A 56 0.85 -13.23 2.07
N GLY A 57 -0.24 -12.86 2.75
CA GLY A 57 -1.61 -13.29 2.40
C GLY A 57 -2.21 -12.61 1.19
N GLY A 58 -1.39 -11.81 0.48
CA GLY A 58 -1.75 -11.15 -0.76
C GLY A 58 -0.77 -10.03 -1.09
N LEU A 59 -0.69 -9.72 -2.38
CA LEU A 59 0.05 -8.58 -2.89
C LEU A 59 -0.93 -7.48 -3.23
N ALA A 60 -0.55 -6.23 -2.99
CA ALA A 60 -1.34 -5.07 -3.35
C ALA A 60 -0.48 -4.01 -4.04
N ILE A 61 -1.10 -3.17 -4.86
CA ILE A 61 -0.52 -1.92 -5.36
C ILE A 61 -1.48 -0.76 -5.11
N ALA A 62 -0.97 0.45 -4.98
CA ALA A 62 -1.82 1.64 -5.01
C ALA A 62 -2.26 1.93 -6.46
N SER A 63 -3.48 2.41 -6.66
CA SER A 63 -4.00 2.71 -8.00
C SER A 63 -3.14 3.74 -8.76
N ILE A 64 -2.42 4.61 -8.04
CA ILE A 64 -1.48 5.58 -8.62
C ILE A 64 -0.31 4.89 -9.36
N SER A 65 0.07 3.67 -8.97
CA SER A 65 1.12 2.90 -9.64
C SER A 65 0.74 2.51 -11.06
N LEU A 66 -0.57 2.37 -11.36
CA LEU A 66 -1.07 2.19 -12.72
C LEU A 66 -0.80 3.43 -13.58
N TRP A 67 -1.07 4.61 -13.02
CA TRP A 67 -0.81 5.88 -13.69
C TRP A 67 0.68 6.12 -13.92
N GLU A 68 1.52 5.88 -12.93
CA GLU A 68 2.98 5.97 -13.08
C GLU A 68 3.48 4.98 -14.15
N THR A 69 2.95 3.76 -14.18
CA THR A 69 3.29 2.79 -15.23
C THR A 69 2.86 3.27 -16.62
N ALA A 70 1.67 3.88 -16.75
CA ALA A 70 1.23 4.49 -18.00
C ALA A 70 2.14 5.66 -18.43
N LEU A 71 2.64 6.47 -17.48
CA LEU A 71 3.65 7.49 -17.78
C LEU A 71 4.96 6.89 -18.29
N LEU A 72 5.42 5.78 -17.72
CA LEU A 72 6.61 5.09 -18.20
C LEU A 72 6.42 4.53 -19.63
N ILE A 73 5.23 4.02 -19.94
CA ILE A 73 4.87 3.55 -21.28
C ILE A 73 4.87 4.72 -22.28
N THR A 74 4.14 5.79 -21.99
CA THR A 74 4.04 6.96 -22.89
C THR A 74 5.37 7.69 -23.07
N ALA A 75 6.27 7.61 -22.08
CA ALA A 75 7.64 8.11 -22.17
C ALA A 75 8.61 7.16 -22.92
N GLY A 76 8.14 6.01 -23.42
CA GLY A 76 8.97 5.02 -24.13
C GLY A 76 9.96 4.26 -23.23
N ARG A 77 9.79 4.32 -21.91
CA ARG A 77 10.65 3.64 -20.92
C ARG A 77 10.20 2.21 -20.63
N LEU A 78 8.92 1.93 -20.87
CA LEU A 78 8.37 0.57 -20.96
C LEU A 78 7.81 0.39 -22.36
N LEU A 79 8.04 -0.78 -22.95
CA LEU A 79 7.61 -1.11 -24.31
C LEU A 79 6.63 -2.30 -24.25
N PRO A 80 5.32 -2.03 -24.13
CA PRO A 80 4.28 -3.04 -24.16
C PRO A 80 4.29 -3.86 -25.46
N LEU A 81 3.92 -5.14 -25.33
CA LEU A 81 3.53 -5.96 -26.49
C LEU A 81 2.01 -5.86 -26.67
N GLY A 82 1.55 -5.50 -27.86
CA GLY A 82 0.14 -5.27 -28.15
C GLY A 82 -0.32 -3.87 -27.72
N THR A 83 -1.59 -3.73 -27.35
CA THR A 83 -2.11 -2.43 -26.87
C THR A 83 -1.66 -2.17 -25.43
N GLU A 84 -1.34 -0.90 -25.13
CA GLU A 84 -0.84 -0.46 -23.82
C GLU A 84 -1.79 -0.84 -22.68
N GLU A 85 -3.10 -0.63 -22.89
CA GLU A 85 -4.14 -0.97 -21.91
C GLU A 85 -4.23 -2.48 -21.66
N ALA A 86 -4.26 -3.31 -22.71
CA ALA A 86 -4.35 -4.76 -22.56
C ALA A 86 -3.10 -5.32 -21.87
N TRP A 87 -1.93 -4.76 -22.18
CA TRP A 87 -0.68 -5.14 -21.53
C TRP A 87 -0.66 -4.77 -20.05
N LEU A 88 -1.12 -3.57 -19.69
CA LEU A 88 -1.20 -3.12 -18.29
C LEU A 88 -2.18 -3.98 -17.48
N ARG A 89 -3.36 -4.27 -18.04
CA ARG A 89 -4.33 -5.19 -17.43
C ARG A 89 -3.72 -6.57 -17.22
N ALA A 90 -3.07 -7.13 -18.26
CA ALA A 90 -2.39 -8.41 -18.15
C ALA A 90 -1.25 -8.40 -17.12
N LEU A 91 -0.64 -7.24 -16.82
CA LEU A 91 0.38 -7.13 -15.77
C LEU A 91 -0.24 -7.22 -14.38
N VAL A 92 -1.36 -6.52 -14.16
CA VAL A 92 -2.13 -6.65 -12.92
C VAL A 92 -2.53 -8.11 -12.72
N ASP A 93 -3.17 -8.72 -13.72
CA ASP A 93 -3.68 -10.09 -13.63
C ASP A 93 -2.57 -11.12 -13.34
N ARG A 94 -1.46 -11.08 -14.10
CA ARG A 94 -0.36 -12.05 -13.95
C ARG A 94 0.43 -11.88 -12.65
N SER A 95 0.46 -10.67 -12.10
CA SER A 95 1.16 -10.38 -10.84
C SER A 95 0.35 -10.77 -9.60
N GLY A 96 -0.95 -11.05 -9.75
CA GLY A 96 -1.82 -11.43 -8.64
C GLY A 96 -2.04 -10.31 -7.62
N VAL A 97 -1.80 -9.05 -8.00
CA VAL A 97 -1.95 -7.90 -7.10
C VAL A 97 -3.40 -7.46 -7.01
N VAL A 98 -3.80 -7.04 -5.81
CA VAL A 98 -5.05 -6.30 -5.59
C VAL A 98 -4.77 -4.79 -5.71
N VAL A 99 -5.53 -4.10 -6.56
CA VAL A 99 -5.39 -2.64 -6.72
C VAL A 99 -6.18 -1.92 -5.62
N LYS A 100 -5.46 -1.23 -4.73
CA LYS A 100 -6.02 -0.37 -3.68
C LYS A 100 -6.30 1.02 -4.25
N GLN A 101 -7.56 1.45 -4.18
CA GLN A 101 -7.99 2.72 -4.76
C GLN A 101 -7.52 3.91 -3.92
N THR A 102 -7.08 4.97 -4.60
CA THR A 102 -6.79 6.25 -3.93
C THR A 102 -8.10 6.87 -3.45
N THR A 103 -8.27 6.95 -2.13
CA THR A 103 -9.43 7.59 -1.50
C THR A 103 -9.16 9.07 -1.21
N PRO A 104 -10.18 9.90 -0.91
CA PRO A 104 -9.96 11.27 -0.45
C PRO A 104 -9.08 11.37 0.81
N ALA A 105 -9.16 10.39 1.72
CA ALA A 105 -8.32 10.33 2.90
C ALA A 105 -6.84 10.09 2.54
N ILE A 106 -6.56 9.19 1.59
CA ILE A 106 -5.22 8.94 1.07
C ILE A 106 -4.68 10.19 0.35
N ALA A 107 -5.52 10.85 -0.47
CA ALA A 107 -5.14 12.07 -1.18
C ALA A 107 -4.79 13.22 -0.21
N LEU A 108 -5.55 13.37 0.87
CA LEU A 108 -5.22 14.36 1.89
C LEU A 108 -3.94 13.99 2.64
N LEU A 109 -3.79 12.72 3.04
CA LEU A 109 -2.60 12.23 3.75
C LEU A 109 -1.32 12.41 2.92
N SER A 110 -1.38 12.18 1.60
CA SER A 110 -0.22 12.34 0.71
C SER A 110 0.25 13.80 0.58
N ALA A 111 -0.63 14.78 0.85
CA ALA A 111 -0.27 16.19 0.86
C ALA A 111 0.43 16.62 2.17
N HIS A 112 0.25 15.88 3.27
CA HIS A 112 0.66 16.30 4.62
C HIS A 112 1.95 15.63 5.13
N TRP A 113 2.78 15.09 4.23
CA TRP A 113 4.11 14.60 4.61
C TRP A 113 5.03 15.75 5.06
N PRO A 114 5.93 15.51 6.04
CA PRO A 114 6.98 16.44 6.42
C PRO A 114 7.84 16.91 5.23
N ALA A 115 8.52 18.04 5.39
CA ALA A 115 9.26 18.70 4.31
C ALA A 115 10.46 17.89 3.78
N ASP A 116 10.99 16.97 4.59
CA ASP A 116 12.10 16.07 4.28
C ASP A 116 11.65 14.74 3.63
N PHE A 117 10.34 14.52 3.49
CA PHE A 117 9.78 13.37 2.77
C PHE A 117 9.99 13.51 1.25
N PRO A 118 10.10 12.40 0.49
CA PRO A 118 10.12 12.43 -0.97
C PRO A 118 9.06 13.35 -1.57
N ARG A 119 9.47 14.11 -2.60
CA ARG A 119 8.62 15.08 -3.30
C ARG A 119 7.87 14.49 -4.48
N ASP A 120 8.23 13.28 -4.91
CA ASP A 120 7.57 12.65 -6.04
C ASP A 120 6.08 12.40 -5.71
N PRO A 121 5.14 12.83 -6.58
CA PRO A 121 3.72 12.65 -6.32
C PRO A 121 3.28 11.19 -6.18
N ALA A 122 3.83 10.28 -6.98
CA ALA A 122 3.46 8.86 -6.91
C ALA A 122 3.97 8.25 -5.60
N ASP A 123 5.24 8.48 -5.25
CA ASP A 123 5.82 8.00 -3.98
C ASP A 123 4.99 8.46 -2.77
N ARG A 124 4.55 9.72 -2.77
CA ARG A 124 3.74 10.29 -1.68
C ARG A 124 2.38 9.64 -1.55
N VAL A 125 1.72 9.32 -2.67
CA VAL A 125 0.42 8.65 -2.68
C VAL A 125 0.56 7.17 -2.33
N ILE A 126 1.60 6.49 -2.82
CA ILE A 126 1.91 5.09 -2.46
C ILE A 126 2.16 4.97 -0.96
N ALA A 127 3.04 5.81 -0.41
CA ALA A 127 3.32 5.85 1.01
C ALA A 127 2.07 6.16 1.85
N ALA A 128 1.21 7.07 1.37
CA ALA A 128 -0.04 7.40 2.06
C ALA A 128 -1.03 6.23 2.02
N SER A 129 -1.07 5.49 0.92
CA SER A 129 -1.90 4.29 0.78
C SER A 129 -1.45 3.20 1.74
N ALA A 130 -0.14 2.92 1.80
CA ALA A 130 0.44 1.96 2.75
C ALA A 130 0.09 2.33 4.19
N ARG A 131 0.28 3.60 4.56
CA ARG A 131 -0.02 4.10 5.91
C ARG A 131 -1.51 4.05 6.26
N ALA A 132 -2.38 4.41 5.31
CA ALA A 132 -3.83 4.43 5.55
C ALA A 132 -4.41 3.01 5.67
N GLU A 133 -3.87 2.05 4.93
CA GLU A 133 -4.31 0.65 4.94
C GLU A 133 -3.57 -0.19 6.01
N GLY A 134 -2.56 0.36 6.68
CA GLY A 134 -1.75 -0.35 7.67
C GLY A 134 -0.91 -1.47 7.08
N LEU A 135 -0.43 -1.30 5.84
CA LEU A 135 0.34 -2.32 5.11
C LEU A 135 1.83 -1.94 5.07
N PRO A 136 2.76 -2.91 5.22
CA PRO A 136 4.16 -2.68 4.92
C PRO A 136 4.35 -2.34 3.43
N LEU A 137 5.31 -1.47 3.13
CA LEU A 137 5.64 -1.04 1.77
C LEU A 137 6.93 -1.71 1.27
N VAL A 138 6.85 -2.52 0.21
CA VAL A 138 8.04 -3.00 -0.51
C VAL A 138 8.55 -1.92 -1.42
N THR A 139 9.71 -1.35 -1.11
CA THR A 139 10.33 -0.31 -1.94
C THR A 139 11.84 -0.33 -1.88
N SER A 140 12.48 -0.18 -3.04
CA SER A 140 13.94 0.01 -3.11
C SER A 140 14.38 1.43 -2.78
N ASP A 141 13.45 2.40 -2.77
CA ASP A 141 13.75 3.80 -2.58
C ASP A 141 14.31 4.04 -1.17
N ALA A 142 15.58 4.44 -1.12
CA ALA A 142 16.28 4.63 0.13
C ALA A 142 15.78 5.86 0.93
N ARG A 143 15.14 6.84 0.29
CA ARG A 143 14.54 8.00 0.96
C ARG A 143 13.25 7.60 1.68
N LEU A 144 12.37 6.82 1.02
CA LEU A 144 11.18 6.26 1.65
C LEU A 144 11.56 5.39 2.86
N ARG A 145 12.51 4.47 2.69
CA ARG A 145 13.00 3.60 3.78
C ARG A 145 13.61 4.38 4.96
N ARG A 146 14.33 5.46 4.68
CA ARG A 146 14.93 6.30 5.74
C ARG A 146 13.92 7.17 6.49
N SER A 147 12.77 7.47 5.89
CA SER A 147 11.76 8.33 6.53
C SER A 147 11.21 7.73 7.84
N ARG A 148 11.11 6.39 7.93
CA ARG A 148 10.46 5.64 9.02
C ARG A 148 9.01 6.05 9.31
N LEU A 149 8.40 6.87 8.44
CA LEU A 149 7.00 7.29 8.57
C LEU A 149 6.02 6.24 8.00
N VAL A 150 6.55 5.26 7.27
CA VAL A 150 5.87 4.09 6.74
C VAL A 150 6.77 2.89 7.02
N GLU A 151 6.19 1.76 7.41
CA GLU A 151 6.93 0.50 7.52
C GLU A 151 7.36 0.04 6.14
N THR A 152 8.64 -0.28 5.96
CA THR A 152 9.19 -0.65 4.65
C THR A 152 9.93 -1.98 4.68
N VAL A 153 9.82 -2.74 3.60
CA VAL A 153 10.55 -3.99 3.36
C VAL A 153 11.42 -3.84 2.11
N TRP A 154 12.69 -4.20 2.22
CA TRP A 154 13.64 -4.33 1.10
C TRP A 154 14.80 -5.20 1.51
#